data_AF-A0A535F221-F1
#
_entry.id   AF-A0A535F221-F1
#
_cell.length_a   1.000
_cell.length_b   1.000
_cell.length_c   1.000
_cell.angle_alpha   90.00
_cell.angle_beta   90.00
_cell.angle_gamma   90.00
#
_symmetry.space_group_name_H-M   'P 1'
#
loop_
_entity.id
_entity.type
_entity.pdbx_description
1 polymer ?
#
loop_
_entity_poly.entity_id
_entity_poly.type
_entity_poly.pdbx_seq_one_letter_code
_entity_poly.pdbx_strand_id
1 'polypeptide(L)'
;MNMRLSLQCNDRFEDSMKYSLHAQRFAAWLLQVGEGKINEGSKVILPSGISSLKLFKLNSDLCLPLSDSPIDQIIDKVYDGIEAIENLPEFMQQDYFGERAILSPLNCDVDELNDRCISRLSGISKTFLSIDVAINETGYHDYSVPKEYLNTINL
;
A
#
# COMPACT_ATOMS: atom_id res chain seq x y z
N MET A 1 6.31 -5.21 -13.06
CA MET A 1 5.04 -5.83 -12.63
C MET A 1 3.91 -4.99 -13.22
N ASN A 2 3.12 -5.52 -14.16
CA ASN A 2 2.00 -4.79 -14.79
C ASN A 2 0.70 -5.20 -14.08
N MET A 3 0.12 -4.30 -13.29
CA MET A 3 -1.19 -4.52 -12.67
C MET A 3 -2.30 -4.13 -13.64
N ARG A 4 -3.19 -5.08 -13.94
CA ARG A 4 -4.42 -4.87 -14.71
C ARG A 4 -5.59 -5.01 -13.74
N LEU A 5 -6.27 -3.90 -13.44
CA LEU A 5 -7.47 -3.90 -12.59
C LEU A 5 -8.64 -4.52 -13.36
N SER A 6 -9.15 -5.66 -12.89
CA SER A 6 -10.42 -6.24 -13.35
C SER A 6 -11.54 -5.86 -12.38
N LEU A 7 -12.52 -5.10 -12.86
CA LEU A 7 -13.75 -4.79 -12.14
C LEU A 7 -14.64 -6.04 -12.09
N GLN A 8 -14.70 -6.71 -10.94
CA GLN A 8 -15.86 -7.52 -10.56
C GLN A 8 -16.67 -6.70 -9.56
N CYS A 9 -17.66 -5.96 -10.05
CA CYS A 9 -18.64 -5.28 -9.21
C CYS A 9 -19.73 -6.28 -8.80
N ASN A 10 -19.89 -6.50 -7.50
CA ASN A 10 -21.07 -7.16 -6.94
C ASN A 10 -22.00 -6.09 -6.34
N ASP A 11 -23.29 -6.25 -6.59
CA ASP A 11 -24.35 -5.24 -6.54
C ASP A 11 -24.55 -4.47 -5.21
N ARG A 12 -24.34 -3.14 -5.26
CA ARG A 12 -25.10 -2.11 -4.51
C ARG A 12 -25.25 -0.86 -5.38
N PHE A 13 -26.46 -0.60 -5.89
CA PHE A 13 -26.71 0.33 -7.00
C PHE A 13 -26.33 1.80 -6.75
N GLU A 14 -26.44 2.33 -5.52
CA GLU A 14 -26.03 3.70 -5.21
C GLU A 14 -24.51 3.87 -5.11
N ASP A 15 -23.83 2.88 -4.53
CA ASP A 15 -22.38 2.85 -4.45
C ASP A 15 -21.79 2.72 -5.86
N SER A 16 -22.35 1.84 -6.70
CA SER A 16 -21.95 1.67 -8.10
C SER A 16 -21.95 2.99 -8.90
N MET A 17 -22.96 3.83 -8.69
CA MET A 17 -23.07 5.12 -9.39
C MET A 17 -22.05 6.16 -8.88
N LYS A 18 -21.75 6.18 -7.57
CA LYS A 18 -20.71 7.03 -6.97
C LYS A 18 -19.29 6.59 -7.34
N TYR A 19 -19.03 5.28 -7.36
CA TYR A 19 -17.76 4.71 -7.82
C TYR A 19 -17.50 5.04 -9.29
N SER A 20 -18.55 4.98 -10.13
CA SER A 20 -18.47 5.38 -11.55
C SER A 20 -18.07 6.86 -11.72
N LEU A 21 -18.63 7.77 -10.91
CA LEU A 21 -18.29 9.20 -11.00
C LEU A 21 -16.86 9.50 -10.54
N HIS A 22 -16.39 8.88 -9.45
CA HIS A 22 -15.00 9.06 -9.00
C HIS A 22 -14.00 8.50 -10.01
N ALA A 23 -14.27 7.31 -10.57
CA ALA A 23 -13.44 6.71 -11.60
C ALA A 23 -13.37 7.60 -12.86
N GLN A 24 -14.50 8.17 -13.29
CA GLN A 24 -14.55 9.09 -14.43
C GLN A 24 -13.75 10.38 -14.15
N ARG A 25 -13.89 10.97 -12.96
CA ARG A 25 -13.11 12.16 -12.56
C ARG A 25 -11.61 11.86 -12.51
N PHE A 26 -11.23 10.72 -11.96
CA PHE A 26 -9.84 10.27 -11.92
C PHE A 26 -9.28 10.04 -13.32
N ALA A 27 -10.01 9.34 -14.19
CA ALA A 27 -9.60 9.11 -15.58
C ALA A 27 -9.43 10.42 -16.35
N ALA A 28 -10.36 11.37 -16.19
CA ALA A 28 -10.24 12.70 -16.80
C ALA A 28 -9.01 13.48 -16.28
N TRP A 29 -8.76 13.44 -14.96
CA TRP A 29 -7.55 14.02 -14.38
C TRP A 29 -6.28 13.36 -14.94
N LEU A 30 -6.24 12.04 -15.01
CA LEU A 30 -5.10 11.28 -15.53
C LEU A 30 -4.80 11.62 -16.99
N LEU A 31 -5.82 11.82 -17.82
CA LEU A 31 -5.66 12.31 -19.20
C LEU A 31 -5.06 13.71 -19.23
N GLN A 32 -5.52 14.64 -18.38
CA GLN A 32 -4.93 15.97 -18.28
C GLN A 32 -3.47 15.92 -17.83
N VAL A 33 -3.09 14.98 -16.95
CA VAL A 33 -1.68 14.74 -16.56
C VAL A 33 -0.88 14.36 -17.80
N GLY A 34 -1.35 13.37 -18.54
CA GLY A 34 -0.68 12.83 -19.73
C GLY A 34 -0.53 13.84 -20.86
N GLU A 35 -1.53 14.72 -21.04
CA GLU A 35 -1.50 15.81 -22.01
C GLU A 35 -0.67 17.02 -21.53
N GLY A 36 -0.26 17.06 -20.25
CA GLY A 36 0.51 18.16 -19.66
C GLY A 36 -0.30 19.44 -19.42
N LYS A 37 -1.64 19.35 -19.39
CA LYS A 37 -2.56 20.50 -19.21
C LYS A 37 -2.82 20.87 -17.75
N ILE A 38 -2.35 20.05 -16.81
CA ILE A 38 -2.46 20.34 -15.39
C ILE A 38 -1.56 21.53 -15.09
N ASN A 39 -2.17 22.65 -14.72
CA ASN A 39 -1.54 23.95 -14.41
C ASN A 39 -1.41 24.96 -15.55
N GLU A 40 -2.16 24.82 -16.65
CA GLU A 40 -2.38 25.95 -17.59
C GLU A 40 -2.90 27.17 -16.80
N GLY A 41 -2.02 28.14 -16.52
CA GLY A 41 -2.34 29.38 -15.79
C GLY A 41 -1.77 29.51 -14.37
N SER A 42 -1.10 28.50 -13.81
CA SER A 42 -0.47 28.64 -12.48
C SER A 42 0.90 29.32 -12.59
N LYS A 43 0.99 30.61 -12.24
CA LYS A 43 2.26 31.32 -12.07
C LYS A 43 2.93 30.87 -10.78
N VAL A 44 3.74 29.82 -10.85
CA VAL A 44 4.65 29.50 -9.74
C VAL A 44 5.96 30.24 -9.99
N ILE A 45 6.36 31.07 -9.03
CA ILE A 45 7.65 31.75 -9.07
C ILE A 45 8.71 30.67 -8.91
N LEU A 46 9.48 30.44 -9.97
CA LEU A 46 10.57 29.48 -9.95
C LEU A 46 11.75 30.06 -9.15
N PRO A 47 12.40 29.25 -8.30
CA PRO A 47 13.69 29.61 -7.71
C PRO A 47 14.70 30.05 -8.78
N SER A 48 15.57 30.99 -8.44
CA SER A 48 16.61 31.48 -9.36
C SER A 48 17.47 30.33 -9.87
N GLY A 49 17.57 30.18 -11.19
CA GLY A 49 18.34 29.11 -11.85
C GLY A 49 17.50 27.96 -12.42
N ILE A 50 16.18 27.95 -12.19
CA ILE A 50 15.27 26.95 -12.76
C ILE A 50 14.51 27.59 -13.94
N SER A 51 14.85 27.19 -15.16
CA SER A 51 14.24 27.70 -16.39
C SER A 51 12.86 27.11 -16.68
N SER A 52 12.57 25.92 -16.12
CA SER A 52 11.25 25.28 -16.20
C SER A 52 11.06 24.26 -15.09
N LEU A 53 9.89 24.27 -14.46
CA LEU A 53 9.45 23.24 -13.52
C LEU A 53 8.03 22.85 -13.89
N LYS A 54 7.81 21.59 -14.25
CA LYS A 54 6.46 21.05 -14.39
C LYS A 54 5.99 20.64 -13.00
N LEU A 55 5.19 21.51 -12.39
CA LEU A 55 4.47 21.15 -11.17
C LEU A 55 3.27 20.31 -11.58
N PHE A 56 2.91 19.36 -10.73
CA PHE A 56 1.66 18.62 -10.84
C PHE A 56 0.89 18.86 -9.54
N LYS A 57 -0.30 19.44 -9.65
CA LYS A 57 -1.18 19.52 -8.50
C LYS A 57 -1.83 18.16 -8.35
N LEU A 58 -1.46 17.41 -7.31
CA LEU A 58 -2.18 16.19 -6.97
C LEU A 58 -3.65 16.54 -6.71
N ASN A 59 -4.55 15.68 -7.20
CA ASN A 59 -5.95 15.81 -6.85
C ASN A 59 -6.09 15.56 -5.34
N SER A 60 -6.66 16.51 -4.61
CA SER A 60 -6.90 16.37 -3.17
C SER A 60 -7.79 15.18 -2.84
N ASP A 61 -8.63 14.74 -3.78
CA ASP A 61 -9.46 13.54 -3.63
C ASP A 61 -8.62 12.25 -3.55
N LEU A 62 -7.35 12.29 -3.96
CA LEU A 62 -6.41 11.16 -3.91
C LEU A 62 -5.48 11.21 -2.69
N CYS A 63 -5.47 12.31 -1.96
CA CYS A 63 -4.61 12.51 -0.81
C CYS A 63 -5.42 12.44 0.47
N LEU A 64 -4.88 11.77 1.48
CA LEU A 64 -5.38 11.95 2.83
C LEU A 64 -5.01 13.35 3.34
N PRO A 65 -5.81 13.95 4.24
CA PRO A 65 -5.46 15.19 4.90
C PRO A 65 -4.12 15.07 5.62
N LEU A 66 -3.37 16.17 5.70
CA LEU A 66 -2.13 16.19 6.47
C LEU A 66 -2.38 15.77 7.92
N SER A 67 -1.52 14.89 8.42
CA SER A 67 -1.58 14.30 9.75
C SER A 67 -0.17 14.21 10.31
N ASP A 68 -0.05 14.32 11.64
CA ASP A 68 1.21 14.07 12.35
C ASP A 68 1.61 12.59 12.30
N SER A 69 0.64 11.70 12.04
CA SER A 69 0.81 10.26 11.92
C SER A 69 0.16 9.74 10.62
N PRO A 70 0.80 9.96 9.45
CA PRO A 70 0.22 9.61 8.15
C PRO A 70 0.06 8.10 7.94
N ILE A 71 0.98 7.29 8.50
CA ILE A 71 0.93 5.83 8.45
C ILE A 71 -0.28 5.31 9.22
N ASP A 72 -0.49 5.81 10.43
CA ASP A 72 -1.66 5.45 11.23
C ASP A 72 -2.96 5.84 10.53
N GLN A 73 -2.99 7.03 9.94
CA GLN A 73 -4.16 7.53 9.23
C GLN A 73 -4.54 6.68 8.01
N ILE A 74 -3.57 6.18 7.24
CA ILE A 74 -3.87 5.29 6.10
C ILE A 74 -4.33 3.92 6.58
N ILE A 75 -3.75 3.40 7.66
CA ILE A 75 -4.19 2.15 8.29
C ILE A 75 -5.63 2.29 8.78
N ASP A 76 -5.95 3.34 9.53
CA ASP A 76 -7.31 3.62 10.02
C ASP A 76 -8.31 3.76 8.87
N LYS A 77 -7.86 4.29 7.73
CA LYS A 77 -8.73 4.47 6.57
C LYS A 77 -9.03 3.16 5.84
N VAL A 78 -8.07 2.26 5.74
CA VAL A 78 -8.18 1.00 4.98
C VAL A 78 -8.66 -0.13 5.87
N TYR A 79 -8.03 -0.30 7.03
CA TYR A 79 -8.32 -1.31 8.05
C TYR A 79 -9.07 -0.69 9.23
N ASP A 80 -10.23 -0.11 8.96
CA ASP A 80 -11.11 0.40 10.01
C ASP A 80 -11.54 -0.73 10.97
N GLY A 81 -11.48 -0.47 12.27
CA GLY A 81 -11.82 -1.45 13.32
C GLY A 81 -10.85 -2.64 13.46
N ILE A 82 -9.60 -2.53 12.97
CA ILE A 82 -8.60 -3.60 13.04
C ILE A 82 -8.40 -4.17 14.46
N GLU A 83 -8.52 -3.34 15.49
CA GLU A 83 -8.35 -3.72 16.90
C GLU A 83 -9.46 -4.66 17.41
N ALA A 84 -10.64 -4.66 16.77
CA ALA A 84 -11.79 -5.45 17.20
C ALA A 84 -11.97 -6.73 16.36
N ILE A 85 -11.09 -6.98 15.39
CA ILE A 85 -11.27 -8.04 14.39
C ILE A 85 -11.30 -9.45 15.00
N GLU A 86 -10.58 -9.66 16.12
CA GLU A 86 -10.54 -10.93 16.82
C GLU A 86 -11.91 -11.39 17.34
N ASN A 87 -12.84 -10.45 17.55
CA ASN A 87 -14.18 -10.73 18.05
C ASN A 87 -15.13 -11.26 16.96
N LEU A 88 -14.73 -11.19 15.69
CA LEU A 88 -15.53 -11.66 14.57
C LEU A 88 -15.26 -13.15 14.28
N PRO A 89 -16.24 -13.88 13.71
CA PRO A 89 -16.00 -15.22 13.19
C PRO A 89 -14.90 -15.26 12.14
N GLU A 90 -14.13 -16.35 12.11
CA GLU A 90 -12.95 -16.52 11.24
C GLU A 90 -13.23 -16.24 9.76
N PHE A 91 -14.40 -16.63 9.24
CA PHE A 91 -14.76 -16.35 7.84
C PHE A 91 -14.83 -14.85 7.54
N MET A 92 -15.34 -14.03 8.48
CA MET A 92 -15.38 -12.57 8.31
C MET A 92 -13.99 -11.95 8.45
N GLN A 93 -13.10 -12.55 9.24
CA GLN A 93 -11.71 -12.10 9.34
C GLN A 93 -10.99 -12.30 8.00
N GLN A 94 -11.20 -13.44 7.34
CA GLN A 94 -10.65 -13.71 6.00
C GLN A 94 -11.15 -12.71 4.97
N ASP A 95 -12.46 -12.46 4.93
CA ASP A 95 -13.05 -11.47 4.01
C ASP A 95 -12.53 -10.05 4.32
N TYR A 96 -12.40 -9.71 5.61
CA TYR A 96 -11.88 -8.41 6.04
C TYR A 96 -10.48 -8.13 5.49
N PHE A 97 -9.53 -9.05 5.69
CA PHE A 97 -8.16 -8.87 5.19
C PHE A 97 -8.05 -9.14 3.68
N GLY A 98 -8.86 -10.02 3.11
CA GLY A 98 -8.81 -10.38 1.70
C GLY A 98 -9.26 -9.28 0.74
N GLU A 99 -10.17 -8.40 1.18
CA GLU A 99 -10.70 -7.31 0.36
C GLU A 99 -9.89 -6.00 0.47
N ARG A 100 -8.84 -5.97 1.29
CA ARG A 100 -8.11 -4.74 1.66
C ARG A 100 -6.61 -4.89 1.45
N ALA A 101 -5.99 -3.87 0.86
CA ALA A 101 -4.54 -3.81 0.71
C ALA A 101 -4.04 -2.36 0.75
N ILE A 102 -2.87 -2.16 1.36
CA ILE A 102 -2.08 -0.94 1.24
C ILE A 102 -0.87 -1.27 0.37
N LEU A 103 -0.64 -0.47 -0.66
CA LEU A 103 0.49 -0.65 -1.58
C LEU A 103 1.49 0.48 -1.36
N SER A 104 2.76 0.12 -1.26
CA SER A 104 3.87 1.08 -1.23
C SER A 104 4.91 0.73 -2.31
N PRO A 105 5.56 1.74 -2.92
CA PRO A 105 6.64 1.50 -3.89
C PRO A 105 7.92 0.91 -3.28
N LEU A 106 8.15 1.08 -1.97
CA LEU A 106 9.38 0.63 -1.30
C LEU A 106 9.06 -0.46 -0.27
N ASN A 107 9.90 -1.50 -0.21
CA ASN A 107 9.72 -2.59 0.76
C ASN A 107 9.88 -2.11 2.20
N CYS A 108 10.78 -1.15 2.48
CA CYS A 108 10.95 -0.60 3.84
C CYS A 108 9.65 0.02 4.38
N ASP A 109 8.91 0.71 3.51
CA ASP A 109 7.63 1.31 3.87
C ASP A 109 6.54 0.23 4.03
N VAL A 110 6.60 -0.86 3.24
CA VAL A 110 5.73 -2.03 3.41
C VAL A 110 5.98 -2.69 4.76
N ASP A 111 7.25 -2.87 5.14
CA ASP A 111 7.62 -3.46 6.43
C ASP A 111 7.09 -2.60 7.58
N GLU A 112 7.30 -1.27 7.53
CA GLU A 112 6.78 -0.35 8.53
C GLU A 112 5.24 -0.38 8.63
N LEU A 113 4.54 -0.41 7.49
CA LEU A 113 3.08 -0.53 7.45
C LEU A 113 2.60 -1.86 8.05
N ASN A 114 3.24 -2.96 7.67
CA ASN A 114 2.87 -4.29 8.15
C ASN A 114 3.08 -4.41 9.66
N ASP A 115 4.23 -3.97 10.16
CA ASP A 115 4.54 -3.96 11.59
C ASP A 115 3.53 -3.12 12.37
N ARG A 116 3.15 -1.95 11.82
CA ARG A 116 2.16 -1.08 12.44
C ARG A 116 0.77 -1.72 12.45
N CYS A 117 0.35 -2.37 11.38
CA CYS A 117 -0.90 -3.13 11.33
C CYS A 117 -0.92 -4.28 12.36
N ILE A 118 0.15 -5.08 12.41
CA ILE A 118 0.26 -6.21 13.34
C ILE A 118 0.23 -5.71 14.79
N SER A 119 0.86 -4.58 15.08
CA SER A 119 0.89 -4.00 16.44
C SER A 119 -0.50 -3.58 16.97
N ARG A 120 -1.47 -3.38 16.08
CA ARG A 120 -2.85 -3.01 16.43
C ARG A 120 -3.76 -4.20 16.60
N LEU A 121 -3.34 -5.39 16.16
CA LEU A 121 -4.12 -6.60 16.39
C LEU A 121 -4.04 -6.98 17.87
N SER A 122 -5.20 -7.08 18.49
CA SER A 122 -5.36 -7.77 19.76
C SER A 122 -5.06 -9.25 19.54
N GLY A 123 -4.13 -9.82 20.31
CA GLY A 123 -3.78 -11.22 20.18
C GLY A 123 -2.34 -11.55 20.55
N ILE A 124 -1.97 -12.81 20.34
CA ILE A 124 -0.61 -13.32 20.59
C ILE A 124 0.19 -13.23 19.30
N SER A 125 1.22 -12.38 19.31
CA SER A 125 2.21 -12.35 18.23
C SER A 125 3.02 -13.65 18.22
N LYS A 126 3.23 -14.21 17.02
CA LYS A 126 4.03 -15.41 16.79
C LYS A 126 5.07 -15.11 15.73
N THR A 127 6.33 -15.43 16.02
CA THR A 127 7.41 -15.34 15.05
C THR A 127 7.63 -16.71 14.42
N PHE A 128 7.54 -16.77 13.10
CA PHE A 128 7.90 -17.95 12.32
C PHE A 128 9.27 -17.75 11.71
N LEU A 129 10.20 -18.64 12.04
CA LEU A 129 11.55 -18.61 11.47
C LEU A 129 11.60 -19.42 10.19
N SER A 130 12.46 -19.00 9.26
CA SER A 130 12.65 -19.74 8.03
C SER A 130 13.24 -21.14 8.29
N ILE A 131 12.92 -22.06 7.39
CA ILE A 131 13.51 -23.40 7.33
C ILE A 131 14.64 -23.49 6.30
N ASP A 132 15.07 -22.35 5.75
CA ASP A 132 16.12 -22.29 4.76
C ASP A 132 17.39 -23.02 5.21
N VAL A 133 18.03 -23.67 4.25
CA VAL A 133 19.31 -24.35 4.44
C VAL A 133 20.23 -23.96 3.31
N ALA A 134 21.47 -23.61 3.65
CA ALA A 134 22.50 -23.40 2.65
C ALA A 134 22.83 -24.72 1.94
N ILE A 135 23.13 -24.64 0.64
CA ILE A 135 23.52 -25.78 -0.17
C ILE A 135 24.93 -25.52 -0.70
N ASN A 136 25.83 -26.50 -0.55
CA ASN A 136 27.20 -26.40 -1.03
C ASN A 136 27.29 -26.68 -2.55
N GLU A 137 28.47 -26.51 -3.13
CA GLU A 137 28.74 -26.75 -4.56
C GLU A 137 28.45 -28.19 -5.02
N THR A 138 28.38 -29.14 -4.07
CA THR A 138 28.08 -30.56 -4.33
C THR A 138 26.60 -30.90 -4.20
N GLY A 139 25.74 -29.93 -3.89
CA GLY A 139 24.29 -30.11 -3.76
C GLY A 139 23.81 -30.64 -2.41
N TYR A 140 24.70 -30.76 -1.42
CA TYR A 140 24.36 -31.18 -0.06
C TYR A 140 24.18 -29.99 0.88
N HIS A 141 23.47 -30.21 1.99
CA HIS A 141 23.33 -29.22 3.05
C HIS A 141 24.70 -28.76 3.56
N ASP A 142 24.91 -27.45 3.51
CA ASP A 142 26.07 -26.80 4.05
C ASP A 142 25.80 -26.37 5.50
N TYR A 143 26.15 -27.25 6.44
CA TYR A 143 26.03 -26.99 7.88
C TYR A 143 27.05 -25.97 8.41
N SER A 144 27.97 -25.47 7.56
CA SER A 144 28.88 -24.40 7.97
C SER A 144 28.18 -23.04 8.07
N VAL A 145 27.03 -22.88 7.40
CA VAL A 145 26.19 -21.69 7.52
C VAL A 145 25.18 -21.90 8.65
N PRO A 146 25.31 -21.18 9.77
CA PRO A 146 24.42 -21.37 10.92
C PRO A 146 23.01 -20.89 10.60
N LYS A 147 22.01 -21.57 11.19
CA LYS A 147 20.60 -21.24 10.95
C LYS A 147 20.24 -19.84 11.45
N GLU A 148 20.88 -19.40 12.53
CA GLU A 148 20.74 -18.05 13.06
C GLU A 148 21.13 -17.00 12.03
N TYR A 149 22.19 -17.24 11.25
CA TYR A 149 22.59 -16.34 10.17
C TYR A 149 21.58 -16.35 9.02
N LEU A 150 21.10 -17.53 8.61
CA LEU A 150 20.08 -17.64 7.56
C LEU A 150 18.79 -16.90 7.94
N ASN A 151 18.40 -16.94 9.22
CA ASN A 151 17.25 -16.22 9.74
C ASN A 151 17.41 -14.69 9.77
N THR A 152 18.61 -14.15 9.51
CA THR A 152 18.86 -12.71 9.44
C THR A 152 18.90 -12.16 8.01
N ILE A 153 18.81 -13.03 7.01
CA ILE A 153 18.85 -12.62 5.60
C ILE A 153 17.49 -12.04 5.21
N ASN A 154 17.48 -10.73 4.89
CA ASN A 154 16.36 -10.07 4.22
C ASN A 154 16.65 -10.01 2.72
N LEU A 155 15.87 -10.75 1.91
CA LEU A 155 15.96 -10.83 0.45
C LEU A 155 14.96 -9.89 -0.25
#